data_AF-A0AAD7NBD7-F1
#
_entry.id   AF-A0AAD7NBD7-F1
#
_cell.length_a   1.000
_cell.length_b   1.000
_cell.length_c   1.000
_cell.angle_alpha   90.00
_cell.angle_beta   90.00
_cell.angle_gamma   90.00
#
_symmetry.space_group_name_H-M   'P 1'
#
loop_
_entity.id
_entity.type
_entity.pdbx_description
1 polymer ?
#
loop_
_entity_poly.entity_id
_entity_poly.type
_entity_poly.pdbx_seq_one_letter_code
_entity_poly.pdbx_strand_id
1 'polypeptide(L)'
;RDNIMNAVHISDGKNIMLKSISKWKHPFEVEMATFLCSPPLGDDPRNHFIPRLDVLQDPVDTDKEILVTPLLMDFDLPIVDTGGEGVACFHQIFEGIQFMHENFVAHRNCRRLNVVLDPSELYPYGTHPGNPSANLANDGLACSPGGSNPPSGTTLANFW
;
A
#
# COMPACT_ATOMS: atom_id res chain seq x y z
N ARG A 1 -0.71 13.53 7.66
CA ARG A 1 -0.98 12.07 7.76
C ARG A 1 -0.61 11.70 9.18
N ASP A 2 -1.43 12.13 10.13
CA ASP A 2 -0.99 12.23 11.53
C ASP A 2 -1.41 10.99 12.33
N ASN A 3 -1.94 9.99 11.61
CA ASN A 3 -2.47 8.74 12.10
C ASN A 3 -1.75 7.53 11.49
N ILE A 4 -0.57 7.71 10.90
CA ILE A 4 0.22 6.64 10.27
C ILE A 4 1.59 6.57 10.97
N MET A 5 2.03 5.36 11.28
CA MET A 5 3.32 5.08 11.91
C MET A 5 3.96 3.85 11.27
N ASN A 6 5.29 3.87 11.08
CA ASN A 6 6.04 2.71 10.62
C ASN A 6 6.50 1.87 11.81
N ALA A 7 6.50 0.56 11.67
CA ALA A 7 6.96 -0.38 12.69
C ALA A 7 7.66 -1.58 12.06
N VAL A 8 8.28 -2.41 12.90
CA VAL A 8 8.88 -3.69 12.51
C VAL A 8 8.11 -4.81 13.18
N HIS A 9 7.65 -5.78 12.39
CA HIS A 9 6.98 -6.96 12.91
C HIS A 9 8.02 -7.89 13.56
N ILE A 10 7.87 -8.14 14.86
CA ILE A 10 8.93 -8.80 15.67
C ILE A 10 9.20 -10.25 15.28
N SER A 11 8.23 -10.95 14.67
CA SER A 11 8.36 -12.39 14.41
C SER A 11 9.12 -12.70 13.12
N ASP A 12 9.02 -11.84 12.10
CA ASP A 12 9.66 -12.03 10.81
C ASP A 12 10.60 -10.86 10.41
N GLY A 13 10.70 -9.81 11.24
CA GLY A 13 11.56 -8.66 11.01
C GLY A 13 11.11 -7.76 9.85
N LYS A 14 9.90 -7.94 9.30
CA LYS A 14 9.42 -7.14 8.16
C LYS A 14 8.97 -5.75 8.59
N ASN A 15 9.25 -4.76 7.76
CA ASN A 15 8.68 -3.43 7.92
C ASN A 15 7.18 -3.45 7.63
N ILE A 16 6.40 -2.85 8.52
CA ILE A 16 4.95 -2.73 8.44
C ILE A 16 4.52 -1.28 8.68
N MET A 17 3.30 -0.98 8.29
CA MET A 17 2.67 0.30 8.52
C MET A 17 1.42 0.13 9.40
N LEU A 18 1.32 0.97 10.41
CA LEU A 18 0.23 1.05 11.37
C LEU A 18 -0.59 2.31 11.08
N LYS A 19 -1.86 2.13 10.73
CA LYS A 19 -2.79 3.25 10.51
C LYS A 19 -3.87 3.25 11.57
N SER A 20 -3.92 4.30 12.38
CA SER A 20 -5.00 4.53 13.35
C SER A 20 -6.25 5.07 12.64
N ILE A 21 -7.37 4.39 12.84
CA ILE A 21 -8.67 4.66 12.22
C ILE A 21 -9.68 4.95 13.34
N SER A 22 -10.40 6.06 13.23
CA SER A 22 -11.52 6.38 14.13
C SER A 22 -12.80 5.72 13.60
N LYS A 23 -13.42 4.85 14.39
CA LYS A 23 -14.69 4.18 14.09
C LYS A 23 -15.82 5.19 13.91
N TRP A 24 -15.83 6.27 14.69
CA TRP A 24 -16.82 7.33 14.52
C TRP A 24 -16.71 8.04 13.17
N LYS A 25 -15.49 8.40 12.74
CA LYS A 25 -15.27 9.14 11.47
C LYS A 25 -15.30 8.23 10.24
N HIS A 26 -14.81 7.01 10.38
CA HIS A 26 -14.62 6.04 9.30
C HIS A 26 -15.19 4.66 9.67
N PRO A 27 -16.51 4.56 9.93
CA PRO A 27 -17.14 3.37 10.52
C PRO A 27 -17.01 2.10 9.68
N PHE A 28 -16.75 2.22 8.39
CA PHE A 28 -16.71 1.10 7.46
C PHE A 28 -15.30 0.79 6.94
N GLU A 29 -14.28 1.54 7.32
CA GLU A 29 -12.94 1.38 6.71
C GLU A 29 -12.30 0.03 7.07
N VAL A 30 -12.34 -0.36 8.35
CA VAL A 30 -11.87 -1.67 8.81
C VAL A 30 -12.73 -2.81 8.27
N GLU A 31 -14.05 -2.64 8.23
CA GLU A 31 -14.97 -3.64 7.66
C GLU A 31 -14.72 -3.86 6.16
N MET A 32 -14.49 -2.79 5.40
CA MET A 32 -14.19 -2.88 3.97
C MET A 32 -12.83 -3.51 3.70
N ALA A 33 -11.79 -3.11 4.45
CA ALA A 33 -10.50 -3.78 4.37
C ALA A 33 -10.62 -5.27 4.72
N THR A 34 -11.50 -5.61 5.68
CA THR A 34 -11.78 -7.00 6.03
C THR A 34 -12.41 -7.78 4.91
N PHE A 35 -13.44 -7.20 4.30
CA PHE A 35 -14.19 -7.82 3.22
C PHE A 35 -13.31 -8.03 1.98
N LEU A 36 -12.64 -6.97 1.50
CA LEU A 36 -11.82 -7.02 0.29
C LEU A 36 -10.58 -7.91 0.44
N CYS A 37 -10.04 -8.08 1.66
CA CYS A 37 -8.91 -8.97 1.92
C CYS A 37 -9.32 -10.41 2.29
N SER A 38 -10.62 -10.73 2.35
CA SER A 38 -11.08 -12.07 2.70
C SER A 38 -11.08 -13.00 1.47
N PRO A 39 -10.74 -14.29 1.61
CA PRO A 39 -10.90 -15.23 0.50
C PRO A 39 -12.37 -15.35 0.07
N PRO A 40 -12.67 -15.43 -1.24
CA PRO A 40 -11.72 -15.48 -2.36
C PRO A 40 -11.27 -14.11 -2.90
N LEU A 41 -11.81 -13.00 -2.39
CA LEU A 41 -11.57 -11.64 -2.90
C LEU A 41 -10.11 -11.22 -2.75
N GLY A 42 -9.49 -11.56 -1.61
CA GLY A 42 -8.07 -11.26 -1.34
C GLY A 42 -7.10 -11.95 -2.28
N ASP A 43 -7.52 -13.05 -2.92
CA ASP A 43 -6.69 -13.83 -3.85
C ASP A 43 -6.96 -13.47 -5.32
N ASP A 44 -7.92 -12.59 -5.61
CA ASP A 44 -8.21 -12.14 -6.98
C ASP A 44 -7.11 -11.17 -7.45
N PRO A 45 -6.38 -11.45 -8.54
CA PRO A 45 -5.29 -10.60 -9.01
C PRO A 45 -5.75 -9.20 -9.46
N ARG A 46 -7.05 -8.99 -9.67
CA ARG A 46 -7.64 -7.68 -9.99
C ARG A 46 -7.86 -6.83 -8.73
N ASN A 47 -7.67 -7.41 -7.55
CA ASN A 47 -7.81 -6.72 -6.28
C ASN A 47 -6.56 -5.91 -5.95
N HIS A 48 -6.54 -4.67 -6.43
CA HIS A 48 -5.51 -3.67 -6.07
C HIS A 48 -5.84 -2.92 -4.77
N PHE A 49 -6.59 -3.55 -3.85
CA PHE A 49 -6.74 -3.04 -2.50
C PHE A 49 -5.52 -3.45 -1.66
N ILE A 50 -5.06 -2.56 -0.79
CA ILE A 50 -3.88 -2.87 0.03
C ILE A 50 -4.09 -4.13 0.88
N PRO A 51 -3.08 -5.02 1.00
CA PRO A 51 -3.18 -6.16 1.87
C PRO A 51 -3.34 -5.72 3.33
N ARG A 52 -4.32 -6.29 4.01
CA ARG A 52 -4.46 -6.20 5.45
C ARG A 52 -3.78 -7.40 6.11
N LEU A 53 -2.81 -7.13 6.97
CA LEU A 53 -2.11 -8.14 7.77
C LEU A 53 -2.83 -8.44 9.08
N ASP A 54 -3.30 -7.39 9.78
CA ASP A 54 -3.99 -7.52 11.06
C ASP A 54 -4.83 -6.28 11.39
N VAL A 55 -5.71 -6.38 12.38
CA VAL A 55 -6.46 -5.26 12.97
C VAL A 55 -6.33 -5.34 14.48
N LEU A 56 -5.74 -4.32 15.08
CA LEU A 56 -5.56 -4.22 16.52
C LEU A 56 -6.52 -3.18 17.11
N GLN A 57 -7.15 -3.50 18.22
CA GLN A 57 -7.90 -2.52 19.00
C GLN A 57 -6.92 -1.63 19.77
N ASP A 58 -7.09 -0.31 19.71
CA ASP A 58 -6.30 0.60 20.56
C ASP A 58 -6.59 0.30 22.05
N PRO A 59 -5.56 0.08 22.89
CA PRO A 59 -5.73 -0.34 24.27
C PRO A 59 -6.25 0.77 25.20
N VAL A 60 -6.24 2.03 24.76
CA VAL A 60 -6.66 3.21 25.53
C VAL A 60 -7.93 3.82 24.96
N ASP A 61 -8.07 3.88 23.64
CA ASP A 61 -9.18 4.54 22.95
C ASP A 61 -10.07 3.54 22.19
N THR A 62 -11.24 3.23 22.72
CA THR A 62 -12.17 2.25 22.10
C THR A 62 -12.74 2.70 20.75
N ASP A 63 -12.69 4.00 20.44
CA ASP A 63 -13.08 4.53 19.13
C ASP A 63 -12.02 4.26 18.06
N LYS A 64 -10.81 3.85 18.45
CA LYS A 64 -9.71 3.65 17.50
C LYS A 64 -9.38 2.18 17.26
N GLU A 65 -9.20 1.85 15.99
CA GLU A 65 -8.59 0.62 15.53
C GLU A 65 -7.31 0.94 14.79
N ILE A 66 -6.35 0.02 14.84
CA ILE A 66 -5.06 0.12 14.17
C ILE A 66 -5.04 -0.94 13.08
N LEU A 67 -5.12 -0.49 11.84
CA LEU A 67 -5.00 -1.34 10.66
C LEU A 67 -3.51 -1.57 10.40
N VAL A 68 -3.10 -2.84 10.36
CA VAL A 68 -1.74 -3.27 10.10
C VAL A 68 -1.63 -3.71 8.64
N THR A 69 -0.69 -3.11 7.91
CA THR A 69 -0.49 -3.31 6.47
C THR A 69 1.01 -3.46 6.18
N PRO A 70 1.41 -3.99 5.02
CA PRO A 70 2.79 -3.90 4.56
C PRO A 70 3.29 -2.45 4.56
N LEU A 71 4.60 -2.23 4.63
CA LEU A 71 5.14 -0.88 4.45
C LEU A 71 4.94 -0.45 2.98
N LEU A 72 4.12 0.57 2.76
CA LEU A 72 3.82 1.10 1.43
C LEU A 72 4.47 2.48 1.25
N MET A 73 4.86 2.78 0.02
CA MET A 73 5.40 4.08 -0.35
C MET A 73 4.30 4.99 -0.88
N ASP A 74 4.53 6.29 -0.70
CA ASP A 74 3.71 7.29 -1.36
C ASP A 74 3.84 7.19 -2.87
N PHE A 75 2.70 7.23 -3.56
CA PHE A 75 2.67 7.41 -5.00
C PHE A 75 3.00 8.87 -5.34
N ASP A 76 4.29 9.16 -5.43
CA ASP A 76 4.77 10.36 -6.07
C ASP A 76 5.03 10.10 -7.56
N LEU A 77 4.73 11.11 -8.36
CA LEU A 77 4.76 11.05 -9.82
C LEU A 77 6.15 10.89 -10.47
N PRO A 78 7.34 10.98 -9.82
CA PRO A 78 8.59 10.75 -10.55
C PRO A 78 8.89 9.26 -10.81
N ILE A 79 7.99 8.33 -10.46
CA ILE A 79 8.17 6.87 -10.70
C ILE A 79 7.67 6.45 -12.11
N VAL A 80 6.88 7.29 -12.78
CA VAL A 80 6.49 7.07 -14.19
C VAL A 80 7.47 7.81 -15.11
N ASP A 81 8.66 7.24 -15.31
CA ASP A 81 9.70 7.83 -16.16
C ASP A 81 9.33 7.73 -17.65
N THR A 82 8.44 6.78 -17.98
CA THR A 82 7.95 6.53 -19.34
C THR A 82 6.43 6.62 -19.46
N GLY A 83 5.95 6.94 -20.67
CA GLY A 83 4.52 6.89 -20.98
C GLY A 83 3.91 5.50 -20.83
N GLY A 84 4.70 4.43 -21.02
CA GLY A 84 4.26 3.05 -20.82
C GLY A 84 3.95 2.74 -19.35
N GLU A 85 4.77 3.18 -18.42
CA GLU A 85 4.53 3.05 -16.98
C GLU A 85 3.29 3.83 -16.54
N GLY A 86 3.09 5.02 -17.11
CA GLY A 86 1.86 5.80 -16.91
C GLY A 86 0.61 5.01 -17.32
N VAL A 87 0.61 4.42 -18.51
CA VAL A 87 -0.52 3.58 -18.99
C VAL A 87 -0.72 2.35 -18.10
N ALA A 88 0.35 1.67 -17.70
CA ALA A 88 0.27 0.52 -16.81
C ALA A 88 -0.31 0.89 -15.43
N CYS A 89 0.09 2.03 -14.87
CA CYS A 89 -0.46 2.57 -13.62
C CYS A 89 -1.97 2.85 -13.74
N PHE A 90 -2.41 3.53 -14.80
CA PHE A 90 -3.84 3.78 -15.03
C PHE A 90 -4.64 2.48 -15.23
N HIS A 91 -4.05 1.48 -15.88
CA HIS A 91 -4.67 0.16 -16.01
C HIS A 91 -4.96 -0.43 -14.63
N GLN A 92 -3.96 -0.52 -13.75
CA GLN A 92 -4.14 -1.08 -12.40
C GLN A 92 -5.16 -0.30 -11.57
N ILE A 93 -5.13 1.04 -11.64
CA ILE A 93 -6.12 1.92 -11.01
C ILE A 93 -7.54 1.56 -11.47
N PHE A 94 -7.77 1.45 -12.78
CA PHE A 94 -9.10 1.15 -13.31
C PHE A 94 -9.54 -0.28 -13.05
N GLU A 95 -8.63 -1.24 -13.12
CA GLU A 95 -8.89 -2.64 -12.79
C GLU A 95 -9.31 -2.80 -11.33
N GLY A 96 -8.60 -2.16 -10.39
CA GLY A 96 -8.94 -2.20 -8.96
C GLY A 96 -10.27 -1.54 -8.65
N ILE A 97 -10.58 -0.40 -9.30
CA ILE A 97 -11.88 0.25 -9.17
C ILE A 97 -13.00 -0.63 -9.74
N GLN A 98 -12.77 -1.24 -10.90
CA GLN A 98 -13.74 -2.17 -11.50
C GLN A 98 -13.99 -3.36 -10.56
N PHE A 99 -12.94 -3.97 -10.02
CA PHE A 99 -13.04 -5.06 -9.05
C PHE A 99 -13.88 -4.66 -7.82
N MET A 100 -13.60 -3.50 -7.24
CA MET A 100 -14.40 -2.99 -6.10
C MET A 100 -15.87 -2.81 -6.49
N HIS A 101 -16.15 -2.24 -7.67
CA HIS A 101 -17.52 -2.04 -8.15
C HIS A 101 -18.26 -3.36 -8.42
N GLU A 102 -17.59 -4.38 -8.96
CA GLU A 102 -18.13 -5.74 -9.14
C GLU A 102 -18.53 -6.38 -7.79
N ASN A 103 -17.84 -6.01 -6.71
CA ASN A 103 -18.11 -6.44 -5.35
C ASN A 103 -18.96 -5.44 -4.55
N PHE A 104 -19.66 -4.52 -5.23
CA PHE A 104 -20.56 -3.51 -4.64
C PHE A 104 -19.90 -2.55 -3.65
N VAL A 105 -18.58 -2.34 -3.75
CA VAL A 105 -17.81 -1.39 -2.96
C VAL A 105 -17.48 -0.17 -3.82
N ALA A 106 -17.86 1.01 -3.35
CA ALA A 106 -17.42 2.27 -3.96
C ALA A 106 -16.25 2.85 -3.15
N HIS A 107 -15.08 3.02 -3.78
CA HIS A 107 -13.88 3.56 -3.10
C HIS A 107 -14.09 5.00 -2.59
N ARG A 108 -14.84 5.83 -3.33
CA ARG A 108 -15.26 7.21 -2.97
C ARG A 108 -14.15 8.23 -2.71
N ASN A 109 -12.88 7.83 -2.69
CA ASN A 109 -11.76 8.72 -2.41
C ASN A 109 -10.54 8.45 -3.32
N CYS A 110 -10.75 8.26 -4.63
CA CYS A 110 -9.69 8.03 -5.62
C CYS A 110 -8.84 9.29 -5.86
N ARG A 111 -8.06 9.69 -4.86
CA ARG A 111 -7.14 10.83 -4.90
C ARG A 111 -5.72 10.28 -4.98
N ARG A 112 -4.82 11.05 -5.63
CA ARG A 112 -3.39 10.70 -5.75
C ARG A 112 -2.75 10.25 -4.44
N LEU A 113 -3.12 10.86 -3.31
CA LEU A 113 -2.56 10.56 -1.98
C LEU A 113 -3.02 9.22 -1.38
N ASN A 114 -4.03 8.59 -1.97
CA ASN A 114 -4.55 7.28 -1.58
C ASN A 114 -4.16 6.18 -2.57
N VAL A 115 -3.38 6.54 -3.60
CA VAL A 115 -2.64 5.57 -4.38
C VAL A 115 -1.31 5.38 -3.68
N VAL A 116 -0.96 4.12 -3.42
CA VAL A 116 0.28 3.74 -2.76
C VAL A 116 0.97 2.64 -3.55
N LEU A 117 2.28 2.57 -3.38
CA LEU A 117 3.16 1.70 -4.13
C LEU A 117 3.78 0.66 -3.21
N ASP A 118 3.81 -0.60 -3.64
CA ASP A 118 4.57 -1.64 -2.96
C ASP A 118 6.07 -1.51 -3.32
N PRO A 119 6.95 -1.18 -2.35
CA PRO A 119 8.37 -1.06 -2.62
C PRO A 119 9.09 -2.39 -2.87
N SER A 120 8.47 -3.53 -2.56
CA SER A 120 9.17 -4.81 -2.43
C SER A 120 9.90 -5.23 -3.71
N GLU A 121 9.35 -4.90 -4.88
CA GLU A 121 9.98 -5.20 -6.17
C GLU A 121 10.99 -4.13 -6.61
N LEU A 122 10.76 -2.87 -6.23
CA LEU A 122 11.63 -1.75 -6.59
C LEU A 122 12.91 -1.69 -5.74
N TYR A 123 12.80 -2.11 -4.48
CA TYR A 123 13.87 -2.10 -3.50
C TYR A 123 14.01 -3.48 -2.87
N PRO A 124 14.59 -4.46 -3.59
CA PRO A 124 14.72 -5.84 -3.11
C PRO A 124 15.60 -5.95 -1.84
N TYR A 125 16.42 -4.95 -1.56
CA TYR A 125 17.25 -4.86 -0.35
C TYR A 125 16.59 -4.04 0.78
N GLY A 126 15.33 -3.65 0.59
CA GLY A 126 14.51 -2.92 1.55
C GLY A 126 14.60 -1.40 1.45
N THR A 127 13.66 -0.75 2.13
CA THR A 127 13.52 0.71 2.19
C THR A 127 13.80 1.23 3.60
N HIS A 128 14.24 2.48 3.69
CA HIS A 128 14.58 3.10 4.97
C HIS A 128 13.32 3.28 5.84
N PRO A 129 13.29 2.81 7.10
CA PRO A 129 12.09 2.83 7.95
C PRO A 129 11.50 4.23 8.19
N GLY A 130 12.33 5.28 8.19
CA GLY A 130 11.90 6.68 8.33
C GLY A 130 11.68 7.42 7.01
N ASN A 131 12.02 6.80 5.88
CA ASN A 131 11.79 7.34 4.55
C ASN A 131 11.61 6.17 3.59
N PRO A 132 10.38 5.65 3.45
CA PRO A 132 10.09 4.50 2.60
C PRO A 132 10.52 4.73 1.14
N SER A 133 10.56 5.99 0.70
CA SER A 133 11.04 6.39 -0.62
C SER A 133 12.58 6.42 -0.77
N ALA A 134 13.33 6.09 0.28
CA ALA A 134 14.79 6.00 0.27
C ALA A 134 15.27 4.54 0.35
N ASN A 135 16.22 4.19 -0.51
CA ASN A 135 16.85 2.87 -0.58
C ASN A 135 17.82 2.65 0.59
N LEU A 136 17.78 1.47 1.23
CA LEU A 136 18.76 1.06 2.25
C LEU A 136 20.19 0.86 1.70
N ALA A 137 20.36 0.75 0.38
CA ALA A 137 21.68 0.63 -0.25
C ALA A 137 22.53 1.92 -0.19
N ASN A 138 21.99 3.04 0.29
CA ASN A 138 22.71 4.31 0.38
C ASN A 138 23.67 4.43 1.58
N ASP A 139 23.92 3.34 2.30
CA ASP A 139 24.87 3.29 3.42
C ASP A 139 26.34 3.03 2.96
N GLY A 140 26.64 3.06 1.66
CA GLY A 140 28.03 3.18 1.19
C GLY A 140 28.47 2.43 -0.08
N LEU A 141 27.59 1.84 -0.89
CA LEU A 141 27.99 1.21 -2.16
C LEU A 141 27.02 1.59 -3.29
N ALA A 142 27.27 2.77 -3.88
CA ALA A 142 26.64 3.17 -5.14
C ALA A 142 27.28 2.40 -6.31
N CYS A 143 26.49 1.57 -7.00
CA CYS A 143 26.55 1.21 -8.42
C CYS A 143 25.19 0.54 -8.73
N SER A 144 24.35 0.99 -9.66
CA SER A 144 24.66 1.50 -11.01
C SER A 144 23.57 2.46 -11.55
N PRO A 145 23.93 3.40 -12.43
CA PRO A 145 23.00 4.09 -13.30
C PRO A 145 22.53 3.13 -14.39
N GLY A 146 21.32 2.62 -14.25
CA GLY A 146 20.75 1.64 -15.17
C GLY A 146 19.48 1.08 -14.55
N GLY A 147 18.46 1.92 -14.46
CA GLY A 147 17.13 1.50 -14.03
C GLY A 147 16.64 0.42 -14.97
N SER A 148 16.69 -0.83 -14.52
CA SER A 148 15.89 -1.88 -15.11
C SER A 148 14.43 -1.53 -14.84
N ASN A 149 13.61 -1.50 -15.90
CA ASN A 149 12.16 -1.33 -15.80
C ASN A 149 11.61 -2.18 -14.64
N PRO A 150 10.66 -1.66 -13.84
CA PRO A 150 9.88 -2.53 -12.97
C PRO A 150 9.29 -3.66 -13.83
N PRO A 151 9.42 -4.93 -13.41
CA PRO A 151 8.88 -6.05 -14.18
C PRO A 151 7.39 -5.82 -14.45
N SER A 152 6.94 -6.29 -15.61
CA SER A 152 5.51 -6.32 -15.97
C SER A 152 4.75 -7.17 -14.96
N GLY A 153 4.28 -6.55 -13.88
CA GLY A 153 3.72 -7.22 -12.71
C GLY A 153 3.83 -6.41 -11.41
N THR A 154 4.69 -5.38 -11.36
CA THR A 154 4.78 -4.50 -10.20
C THR A 154 3.45 -3.78 -9.97
N THR A 155 2.84 -4.00 -8.81
CA THR A 155 1.65 -3.25 -8.40
C THR A 155 2.04 -1.82 -8.06
N LEU A 156 1.86 -0.93 -9.05
CA LEU A 156 2.20 0.49 -8.99
C LEU A 156 1.16 1.31 -8.23
N ALA A 157 -0.07 0.80 -8.13
CA ALA A 157 -1.20 1.56 -7.62
C ALA A 157 -2.15 0.69 -6.78
N ASN A 158 -1.88 0.61 -5.49
CA ASN A 158 -2.83 0.08 -4.52
C ASN A 158 -3.67 1.20 -3.90
N PHE A 159 -4.90 0.87 -3.52
CA PHE A 159 -5.83 1.79 -2.89
C PHE A 159 -5.97 1.57 -1.39
N TRP A 160 -6.04 2.68 -0.65
CA TRP A 160 -6.47 2.74 0.76
C TRP A 160 -7.97 2.65 0.94
#